data_AF-A0A7V7DVK8-F1
#
_entry.id   AF-A0A7V7DVK8-F1
#
_cell.length_a   1.000
_cell.length_b   1.000
_cell.length_c   1.000
_cell.angle_alpha   90.00
_cell.angle_beta   90.00
_cell.angle_gamma   90.00
#
_symmetry.space_group_name_H-M   'P 1'
#
loop_
_entity.id
_entity.type
_entity.pdbx_description
1 polymer ?
#
loop_
_entity_poly.entity_id
_entity_poly.type
_entity_poly.pdbx_seq_one_letter_code
_entity_poly.pdbx_strand_id
1 'polypeptide(L)'
;MNSEQMEKYTSAITLSDMEIFVFPELMYSLVLADIMSPIIWQWRRMDCFKKLQGKSSYKKLMRLKQFIMDEFEFNLDLETWGLTSKAKELKRFEKFISSDDISQSNALFGYHGDKYYFDVDIRRHFGLDKYDSDIIPYWKTETVEAMNAFRLKQGYNTAAGECVSLAALYVAAAFIVCGIALEDIYMILTPLHSQNFIDMQGGVLTNNSRLVTKTMWFNGTAISNKAQRALRNENVTITAHPSGYVHCMYDDATIDKKTYQHFTRQLGSYLSAELTLPLFASFLRSNRDYQKFFQVCRECRGQAQFLEAEVLFSYEHSSNYRIADRTYEKLLAEVSDEAFVPYQLPGRIRCDELEQLIEKQKIDVRKQEGREVLRKYIKPVVPEPQRFVNELAGFVHIEAKLPASDKNFIPANPIQIHVHQSREQIIDYLQQLRQSSSTADLAFFAYRDMATCDWVPFIKAAVERSPVSIQMADSMSTKEVHIWLEQMNNTSIYDGKRLAQPDEVANYKTGDGVEKAFLLANVIRQRKPEQDIEIVVDKNDVVVKGPDQYRFVSVKGLEKQIRISAAGAINIVG
;
A
#
# COMPACT_ATOMS: atom_id res chain seq x y z
N MET A 1 13.58 -25.32 -12.70
CA MET A 1 13.34 -24.73 -11.36
C MET A 1 13.08 -25.84 -10.37
N ASN A 2 13.60 -25.76 -9.15
CA ASN A 2 13.20 -26.68 -8.07
C ASN A 2 11.83 -26.28 -7.49
N SER A 3 11.30 -27.02 -6.51
CA SER A 3 9.97 -26.74 -5.94
C SER A 3 9.88 -25.38 -5.26
N GLU A 4 10.94 -24.92 -4.60
CA GLU A 4 10.96 -23.63 -3.88
C GLU A 4 10.99 -22.44 -4.85
N GLN A 5 11.81 -22.55 -5.89
CA GLN A 5 11.83 -21.58 -6.98
C GLN A 5 10.47 -21.57 -7.69
N MET A 6 9.87 -22.74 -7.96
CA MET A 6 8.55 -22.79 -8.57
C MET A 6 7.51 -22.04 -7.73
N GLU A 7 7.53 -22.21 -6.41
CA GLU A 7 6.64 -21.50 -5.48
C GLU A 7 6.84 -19.97 -5.51
N LYS A 8 8.08 -19.50 -5.52
CA LYS A 8 8.39 -18.06 -5.62
C LYS A 8 7.95 -17.47 -6.98
N TYR A 9 8.20 -18.17 -8.08
CA TYR A 9 7.92 -17.66 -9.43
C TYR A 9 6.43 -17.70 -9.78
N THR A 10 5.71 -18.72 -9.31
CA THR A 10 4.24 -18.73 -9.40
C THR A 10 3.64 -17.61 -8.57
N SER A 11 4.24 -17.29 -7.42
CA SER A 11 3.85 -16.16 -6.57
C SER A 11 4.10 -14.81 -7.22
N ALA A 12 5.09 -14.69 -8.12
CA ALA A 12 5.25 -13.50 -8.94
C ALA A 12 4.10 -13.29 -9.95
N ILE A 13 3.34 -14.34 -10.29
CA ILE A 13 2.18 -14.24 -11.19
C ILE A 13 0.91 -13.80 -10.43
N THR A 14 0.71 -14.37 -9.24
CA THR A 14 -0.50 -14.16 -8.42
C THR A 14 -0.42 -12.97 -7.49
N LEU A 15 0.78 -12.65 -7.00
CA LEU A 15 1.09 -11.50 -6.16
C LEU A 15 0.14 -11.37 -4.95
N SER A 16 -0.19 -12.45 -4.28
CA SER A 16 -1.01 -12.34 -3.06
C SER A 16 -0.27 -11.54 -1.97
N ASP A 17 -0.99 -10.88 -1.08
CA ASP A 17 -0.37 -10.12 0.01
C ASP A 17 0.55 -11.04 0.82
N MET A 18 0.08 -12.25 1.14
CA MET A 18 0.88 -13.28 1.82
C MET A 18 2.15 -13.63 1.05
N GLU A 19 2.05 -13.77 -0.28
CA GLU A 19 3.18 -14.10 -1.14
C GLU A 19 4.24 -13.00 -1.12
N ILE A 20 3.83 -11.72 -1.13
CA ILE A 20 4.75 -10.58 -1.05
C ILE A 20 5.48 -10.55 0.30
N PHE A 21 4.78 -10.90 1.37
CA PHE A 21 5.39 -10.98 2.69
C PHE A 21 6.32 -12.19 2.86
N VAL A 22 6.00 -13.34 2.25
CA VAL A 22 6.89 -14.50 2.26
C VAL A 22 8.12 -14.23 1.38
N PHE A 23 7.93 -13.60 0.22
CA PHE A 23 8.96 -13.34 -0.78
C PHE A 23 9.15 -11.84 -0.99
N PRO A 24 9.94 -11.16 -0.14
CA PRO A 24 10.07 -9.70 -0.15
C PRO A 24 10.61 -9.11 -1.46
N GLU A 25 11.28 -9.90 -2.30
CA GLU A 25 11.67 -9.49 -3.65
C GLU A 25 10.47 -9.10 -4.52
N LEU A 26 9.30 -9.72 -4.29
CA LEU A 26 8.09 -9.48 -5.09
C LEU A 26 7.57 -8.05 -4.96
N MET A 27 7.76 -7.40 -3.80
CA MET A 27 7.33 -6.02 -3.62
C MET A 27 8.00 -5.09 -4.64
N TYR A 28 9.33 -5.17 -4.75
CA TYR A 28 10.04 -4.33 -5.71
C TYR A 28 9.91 -4.84 -7.16
N SER A 29 9.71 -6.15 -7.33
CA SER A 29 9.41 -6.74 -8.65
C SER A 29 8.10 -6.20 -9.24
N LEU A 30 7.08 -5.98 -8.39
CA LEU A 30 5.82 -5.35 -8.79
C LEU A 30 6.03 -3.89 -9.23
N VAL A 31 6.82 -3.11 -8.50
CA VAL A 31 7.18 -1.74 -8.91
C VAL A 31 7.81 -1.74 -10.30
N LEU A 32 8.75 -2.67 -10.55
CA LEU A 32 9.40 -2.78 -11.85
C LEU A 32 8.41 -3.24 -12.94
N ALA A 33 7.50 -4.16 -12.65
CA ALA A 33 6.43 -4.55 -13.57
C ALA A 33 5.54 -3.36 -13.96
N ASP A 34 5.15 -2.52 -13.00
CA ASP A 34 4.39 -1.29 -13.25
C ASP A 34 5.20 -0.25 -14.02
N ILE A 35 6.52 -0.16 -13.80
CA ILE A 35 7.40 0.70 -14.60
C ILE A 35 7.50 0.20 -16.04
N MET A 36 7.53 -1.12 -16.26
CA MET A 36 7.53 -1.73 -17.60
C MET A 36 6.15 -1.64 -18.28
N SER A 37 5.07 -1.47 -17.53
CA SER A 37 3.72 -1.26 -18.08
C SER A 37 3.64 0.01 -18.93
N PRO A 38 3.03 -0.01 -20.12
CA PRO A 38 2.84 1.20 -20.91
C PRO A 38 1.82 2.17 -20.29
N ILE A 39 0.96 1.72 -19.37
CA ILE A 39 -0.18 2.50 -18.86
C ILE A 39 0.29 3.81 -18.22
N ILE A 40 1.24 3.73 -17.28
CA ILE A 40 1.71 4.92 -16.53
C ILE A 40 2.47 5.88 -17.47
N TRP A 41 3.17 5.37 -18.48
CA TRP A 41 3.87 6.22 -19.46
C TRP A 41 2.90 7.05 -20.31
N GLN A 42 1.68 6.55 -20.55
CA GLN A 42 0.64 7.33 -21.24
C GLN A 42 0.23 8.55 -20.42
N TRP A 43 0.34 8.52 -19.08
CA TRP A 43 -0.02 9.65 -18.22
C TRP A 43 0.84 10.89 -18.48
N ARG A 44 2.11 10.71 -18.88
CA ARG A 44 2.97 11.83 -19.31
C ARG A 44 2.36 12.65 -20.46
N ARG A 45 1.47 12.04 -21.25
CA ARG A 45 0.82 12.67 -22.40
C ARG A 45 -0.52 13.31 -22.06
N MET A 46 -1.03 13.14 -20.84
CA MET A 46 -2.28 13.75 -20.39
C MET A 46 -2.08 15.24 -20.08
N ASP A 47 -3.08 16.06 -20.38
CA ASP A 47 -3.00 17.52 -20.25
C ASP A 47 -2.64 17.98 -18.84
N CYS A 48 -3.15 17.28 -17.83
CA CYS A 48 -2.90 17.61 -16.43
C CYS A 48 -1.43 17.45 -16.01
N PHE A 49 -0.68 16.56 -16.67
CA PHE A 49 0.75 16.36 -16.44
C PHE A 49 1.62 17.11 -17.46
N LYS A 50 1.19 17.22 -18.73
CA LYS A 50 1.85 18.06 -19.74
C LYS A 50 2.01 19.51 -19.27
N LYS A 51 0.96 20.10 -18.68
CA LYS A 51 0.99 21.47 -18.13
C LYS A 51 1.99 21.65 -16.96
N LEU A 52 2.51 20.57 -16.41
CA LEU A 52 3.50 20.57 -15.33
C LEU A 52 4.94 20.26 -15.80
N GLN A 53 5.18 20.19 -17.11
CA GLN A 53 6.54 20.12 -17.64
C GLN A 53 7.37 21.33 -17.15
N GLY A 54 8.62 21.07 -16.77
CA GLY A 54 9.51 22.07 -16.16
C GLY A 54 9.18 22.50 -14.72
N LYS A 55 8.08 22.00 -14.11
CA LYS A 55 7.79 22.25 -12.69
C LYS A 55 8.57 21.28 -11.80
N SER A 56 8.75 21.64 -10.52
CA SER A 56 9.43 20.79 -9.54
C SER A 56 8.72 19.45 -9.35
N SER A 57 9.49 18.41 -9.03
CA SER A 57 8.96 17.06 -8.79
C SER A 57 7.92 17.06 -7.66
N TYR A 58 8.07 17.90 -6.63
CA TYR A 58 7.09 18.05 -5.57
C TYR A 58 5.73 18.58 -6.08
N LYS A 59 5.73 19.58 -6.98
CA LYS A 59 4.48 20.09 -7.56
C LYS A 59 3.79 19.04 -8.42
N LYS A 60 4.57 18.24 -9.15
CA LYS A 60 4.05 17.09 -9.92
C LYS A 60 3.48 16.02 -8.99
N LEU A 61 4.15 15.71 -7.88
CA LEU A 61 3.71 14.74 -6.88
C LEU A 61 2.36 15.16 -6.26
N MET A 62 2.17 16.44 -5.94
CA MET A 62 0.87 16.93 -5.46
C MET A 62 -0.25 16.79 -6.49
N ARG A 63 0.07 16.94 -7.79
CA ARG A 63 -0.90 16.68 -8.86
C ARG A 63 -1.15 15.18 -9.04
N LEU A 64 -0.12 14.36 -8.96
CA LEU A 64 -0.23 12.90 -9.02
C LEU A 64 -1.13 12.37 -7.91
N LYS A 65 -0.99 12.89 -6.68
CA LYS A 65 -1.92 12.59 -5.57
C LYS A 65 -3.37 12.80 -5.98
N GLN A 66 -3.69 13.99 -6.51
CA GLN A 66 -5.06 14.30 -6.90
C GLN A 66 -5.53 13.37 -8.02
N PHE A 67 -4.68 13.11 -9.02
CA PHE A 67 -4.99 12.19 -10.10
C PHE A 67 -5.30 10.77 -9.59
N ILE A 68 -4.49 10.22 -8.69
CA ILE A 68 -4.75 8.91 -8.09
C ILE A 68 -6.04 8.93 -7.26
N MET A 69 -6.29 9.98 -6.49
CA MET A 69 -7.56 10.11 -5.75
C MET A 69 -8.81 10.19 -6.63
N ASP A 70 -8.68 10.76 -7.84
CA ASP A 70 -9.78 10.93 -8.78
C ASP A 70 -10.02 9.66 -9.62
N GLU A 71 -8.95 8.92 -9.94
CA GLU A 71 -8.99 7.80 -10.90
C GLU A 71 -8.88 6.41 -10.27
N PHE A 72 -8.50 6.33 -9.00
CA PHE A 72 -8.31 5.07 -8.28
C PHE A 72 -9.01 5.07 -6.91
N GLU A 73 -9.87 4.08 -6.70
CA GLU A 73 -10.46 3.77 -5.42
C GLU A 73 -9.63 2.73 -4.65
N PHE A 74 -9.72 2.77 -3.31
CA PHE A 74 -9.15 1.71 -2.48
C PHE A 74 -10.12 0.53 -2.48
N ASN A 75 -9.66 -0.64 -2.95
CA ASN A 75 -10.52 -1.82 -3.02
C ASN A 75 -10.76 -2.39 -1.61
N LEU A 76 -12.02 -2.38 -1.18
CA LEU A 76 -12.46 -2.97 0.10
C LEU A 76 -13.26 -4.27 -0.09
N ASP A 77 -13.51 -4.69 -1.33
CA ASP A 77 -14.20 -5.94 -1.62
C ASP A 77 -13.24 -7.12 -1.45
N LEU A 78 -13.21 -7.67 -0.24
CA LEU A 78 -12.33 -8.77 0.15
C LEU A 78 -12.57 -10.04 -0.67
N GLU A 79 -13.74 -10.21 -1.29
CA GLU A 79 -14.08 -11.41 -2.06
C GLU A 79 -13.74 -11.27 -3.54
N THR A 80 -13.21 -10.12 -3.98
CA THR A 80 -12.82 -9.87 -5.38
C THR A 80 -11.99 -11.02 -5.94
N TRP A 81 -11.07 -11.54 -5.14
CA TRP A 81 -10.11 -12.57 -5.52
C TRP A 81 -10.42 -13.95 -4.93
N GLY A 82 -11.62 -14.10 -4.35
CA GLY A 82 -12.15 -15.33 -3.79
C GLY A 82 -11.63 -15.61 -2.39
N LEU A 83 -11.88 -16.84 -1.93
CA LEU A 83 -11.53 -17.31 -0.59
C LEU A 83 -10.52 -18.46 -0.68
N THR A 84 -9.69 -18.59 0.36
CA THR A 84 -8.81 -19.74 0.60
C THR A 84 -8.95 -20.22 2.05
N SER A 85 -8.28 -21.30 2.43
CA SER A 85 -8.23 -21.75 3.82
C SER A 85 -6.85 -21.53 4.44
N LYS A 86 -6.83 -21.22 5.73
CA LYS A 86 -5.60 -21.06 6.52
C LYS A 86 -4.72 -22.31 6.43
N ALA A 87 -5.32 -23.49 6.60
CA ALA A 87 -4.59 -24.76 6.51
C ALA A 87 -3.88 -24.94 5.15
N LYS A 88 -4.51 -24.49 4.05
CA LYS A 88 -3.93 -24.58 2.71
C LYS A 88 -2.71 -23.66 2.56
N GLU A 89 -2.83 -22.39 2.94
CA GLU A 89 -1.71 -21.43 2.82
C GLU A 89 -0.58 -21.74 3.80
N LEU A 90 -0.87 -22.22 5.02
CA LEU A 90 0.14 -22.67 5.98
C LEU A 90 1.00 -23.79 5.40
N LYS A 91 0.35 -24.84 4.90
CA LYS A 91 1.03 -25.98 4.29
C LYS A 91 1.87 -25.57 3.07
N ARG A 92 1.40 -24.57 2.33
CA ARG A 92 2.10 -24.03 1.17
C ARG A 92 3.40 -23.31 1.57
N PHE A 93 3.39 -22.57 2.68
CA PHE A 93 4.52 -21.75 3.11
C PHE A 93 5.39 -22.34 4.23
N GLU A 94 5.07 -23.54 4.73
CA GLU A 94 5.78 -24.21 5.84
C GLU A 94 7.29 -24.38 5.64
N LYS A 95 7.76 -24.37 4.38
CA LYS A 95 9.18 -24.48 4.03
C LYS A 95 9.94 -23.14 4.06
N PHE A 96 9.22 -22.02 4.07
CA PHE A 96 9.80 -20.68 3.96
C PHE A 96 9.70 -19.89 5.25
N ILE A 97 8.64 -20.10 6.02
CA ILE A 97 8.42 -19.45 7.31
C ILE A 97 8.24 -20.54 8.36
N SER A 98 8.99 -20.44 9.46
CA SER A 98 8.89 -21.40 10.56
C SER A 98 7.51 -21.34 11.22
N SER A 99 7.05 -22.43 11.83
CA SER A 99 5.79 -22.44 12.59
C SER A 99 5.75 -21.37 13.68
N ASP A 100 6.91 -21.09 14.28
CA ASP A 100 7.05 -20.09 15.33
C ASP A 100 6.90 -18.67 14.77
N ASP A 101 7.56 -18.36 13.64
CA ASP A 101 7.42 -17.07 12.96
C ASP A 101 6.00 -16.86 12.42
N ILE A 102 5.35 -17.92 11.92
CA ILE A 102 3.94 -17.90 11.52
C ILE A 102 3.04 -17.58 12.72
N SER A 103 3.30 -18.20 13.88
CA SER A 103 2.51 -18.01 15.10
C SER A 103 2.73 -16.63 15.74
N GLN A 104 3.96 -16.09 15.67
CA GLN A 104 4.31 -14.76 16.15
C GLN A 104 3.86 -13.67 15.20
N SER A 105 3.85 -13.97 13.90
CA SER A 105 3.23 -13.17 12.86
C SER A 105 1.71 -13.34 12.89
N ASN A 106 1.11 -12.89 14.00
CA ASN A 106 -0.33 -12.74 14.21
C ASN A 106 -1.05 -12.01 13.06
N ALA A 107 -0.28 -11.34 12.21
CA ALA A 107 -0.73 -10.31 11.31
C ALA A 107 -0.54 -10.67 9.82
N LEU A 108 0.35 -11.61 9.45
CA LEU A 108 0.44 -12.06 8.05
C LEU A 108 -0.76 -12.89 7.58
N PHE A 109 -1.51 -13.45 8.51
CA PHE A 109 -2.54 -14.44 8.22
C PHE A 109 -3.75 -14.42 9.19
N GLY A 110 -3.80 -13.43 10.08
CA GLY A 110 -4.90 -13.29 11.06
C GLY A 110 -5.03 -14.45 12.05
N TYR A 111 -3.90 -15.05 12.48
CA TYR A 111 -3.89 -16.27 13.31
C TYR A 111 -4.32 -16.05 14.76
N HIS A 112 -3.89 -14.99 15.41
CA HIS A 112 -4.47 -14.50 16.66
C HIS A 112 -4.44 -12.99 16.60
N GLY A 113 -5.56 -12.41 16.13
CA GLY A 113 -5.68 -11.00 15.82
C GLY A 113 -5.02 -10.13 16.89
N ASP A 114 -4.21 -9.20 16.40
CA ASP A 114 -3.75 -8.09 17.22
C ASP A 114 -4.96 -7.53 18.00
N LYS A 115 -4.78 -7.11 19.26
CA LYS A 115 -5.86 -6.43 20.00
C LYS A 115 -6.44 -5.25 19.20
N TYR A 116 -5.69 -4.74 18.24
CA TYR A 116 -6.10 -3.73 17.26
C TYR A 116 -6.95 -4.24 16.09
N TYR A 117 -6.84 -5.51 15.66
CA TYR A 117 -7.86 -6.14 14.82
C TYR A 117 -9.18 -6.30 15.60
N PHE A 118 -9.09 -6.50 16.93
CA PHE A 118 -10.23 -6.65 17.84
C PHE A 118 -10.78 -5.35 18.42
N ASP A 119 -10.28 -4.18 17.99
CA ASP A 119 -11.07 -2.97 18.13
C ASP A 119 -12.28 -3.17 17.20
N VAL A 120 -13.46 -3.36 17.78
CA VAL A 120 -14.69 -3.82 17.10
C VAL A 120 -14.98 -3.05 15.80
N ASP A 121 -14.49 -1.82 15.71
CA ASP A 121 -14.60 -0.97 14.54
C ASP A 121 -13.80 -1.46 13.31
N ILE A 122 -12.66 -2.16 13.46
CA ILE A 122 -11.80 -2.54 12.31
C ILE A 122 -12.32 -3.79 11.60
N ARG A 123 -12.63 -4.89 12.32
CA ARG A 123 -13.24 -6.08 11.67
C ARG A 123 -14.56 -5.74 11.01
N ARG A 124 -15.38 -4.92 11.68
CA ARG A 124 -16.63 -4.42 11.10
C ARG A 124 -16.39 -3.52 9.89
N HIS A 125 -15.37 -2.65 9.93
CA HIS A 125 -15.02 -1.77 8.82
C HIS A 125 -14.58 -2.54 7.57
N PHE A 126 -13.83 -3.65 7.74
CA PHE A 126 -13.41 -4.51 6.65
C PHE A 126 -14.35 -5.70 6.38
N GLY A 127 -15.46 -5.84 7.12
CA GLY A 127 -16.41 -6.96 6.93
C GLY A 127 -15.89 -8.35 7.33
N LEU A 128 -14.78 -8.42 8.08
CA LEU A 128 -14.11 -9.66 8.47
C LEU A 128 -14.88 -10.49 9.51
N ASP A 129 -15.92 -9.93 10.11
CA ASP A 129 -16.80 -10.65 11.05
C ASP A 129 -17.61 -11.77 10.39
N LYS A 130 -17.67 -11.80 9.06
CA LYS A 130 -18.41 -12.81 8.30
C LYS A 130 -17.65 -14.13 8.12
N TYR A 131 -16.33 -14.13 8.31
CA TYR A 131 -15.49 -15.32 8.09
C TYR A 131 -15.26 -16.05 9.42
N ASP A 132 -15.53 -17.36 9.41
CA ASP A 132 -15.16 -18.26 10.49
C ASP A 132 -13.62 -18.44 10.52
N SER A 133 -13.09 -19.08 11.56
CA SER A 133 -11.66 -18.98 11.86
C SER A 133 -10.74 -19.60 10.81
N ASP A 134 -11.19 -20.44 9.88
CA ASP A 134 -10.32 -21.16 8.92
C ASP A 134 -10.40 -20.62 7.48
N ILE A 135 -11.56 -20.12 7.03
CA ILE A 135 -11.70 -19.52 5.70
C ILE A 135 -11.28 -18.05 5.74
N ILE A 136 -10.46 -17.63 4.79
CA ILE A 136 -9.94 -16.27 4.70
C ILE A 136 -10.02 -15.75 3.27
N PRO A 137 -10.13 -14.43 3.07
CA PRO A 137 -10.02 -13.86 1.74
C PRO A 137 -8.65 -14.12 1.11
N TYR A 138 -8.63 -14.39 -0.19
CA TYR A 138 -7.39 -14.56 -0.95
C TYR A 138 -6.96 -13.22 -1.54
N TRP A 139 -6.42 -12.32 -0.71
CA TRP A 139 -5.98 -10.98 -1.11
C TRP A 139 -4.89 -11.04 -2.19
N LYS A 140 -5.20 -10.59 -3.40
CA LYS A 140 -4.24 -10.41 -4.49
C LYS A 140 -3.88 -8.95 -4.63
N THR A 141 -2.59 -8.67 -4.59
CA THR A 141 -2.04 -7.41 -5.07
C THR A 141 -2.12 -7.38 -6.60
N GLU A 142 -2.55 -6.24 -7.13
CA GLU A 142 -2.79 -6.04 -8.56
C GLU A 142 -1.63 -5.29 -9.24
N THR A 143 -1.27 -5.72 -10.45
CA THR A 143 -0.51 -4.87 -11.39
C THR A 143 -1.37 -3.71 -11.87
N VAL A 144 -0.75 -2.66 -12.40
CA VAL A 144 -1.49 -1.50 -12.93
C VAL A 144 -2.52 -1.87 -14.02
N GLU A 145 -2.30 -2.93 -14.80
CA GLU A 145 -3.29 -3.46 -15.75
C GLU A 145 -4.56 -3.97 -15.04
N ALA A 146 -4.39 -4.84 -14.03
CA ALA A 146 -5.49 -5.37 -13.26
C ALA A 146 -6.21 -4.26 -12.47
N MET A 147 -5.45 -3.32 -11.89
CA MET A 147 -6.03 -2.14 -11.22
C MET A 147 -6.94 -1.35 -12.16
N ASN A 148 -6.48 -1.08 -13.40
CA ASN A 148 -7.24 -0.32 -14.38
C ASN A 148 -8.48 -1.08 -14.88
N ALA A 149 -8.43 -2.42 -14.90
CA ALA A 149 -9.52 -3.26 -15.35
C ALA A 149 -10.73 -3.29 -14.40
N PHE A 150 -10.61 -2.82 -13.15
CA PHE A 150 -11.75 -2.68 -12.24
C PHE A 150 -12.90 -1.86 -12.82
N ARG A 151 -12.65 -0.95 -13.76
CA ARG A 151 -13.68 -0.20 -14.51
C ARG A 151 -14.65 -1.10 -15.29
N LEU A 152 -14.26 -2.34 -15.56
CA LEU A 152 -15.08 -3.36 -16.23
C LEU A 152 -15.89 -4.19 -15.22
N LYS A 153 -15.52 -4.18 -13.94
CA LYS A 153 -16.20 -4.92 -12.87
C LYS A 153 -17.44 -4.14 -12.41
N GLN A 154 -18.56 -4.85 -12.31
CA GLN A 154 -19.81 -4.25 -11.82
C GLN A 154 -19.63 -3.67 -10.41
N GLY A 155 -20.10 -2.45 -10.19
CA GLY A 155 -19.99 -1.74 -8.91
C GLY A 155 -18.84 -0.74 -8.84
N TYR A 156 -17.92 -0.74 -9.83
CA TYR A 156 -16.80 0.19 -9.89
C TYR A 156 -16.99 1.18 -11.04
N ASN A 157 -16.77 2.46 -10.75
CA ASN A 157 -16.75 3.53 -11.77
C ASN A 157 -15.32 3.92 -12.17
N THR A 158 -14.37 3.63 -11.30
CA THR A 158 -12.97 3.98 -11.45
C THR A 158 -12.07 2.75 -11.43
N ALA A 159 -10.76 2.95 -11.63
CA ALA A 159 -9.80 1.88 -11.35
C ALA A 159 -9.78 1.63 -9.84
N ALA A 160 -9.28 0.48 -9.40
CA ALA A 160 -9.17 0.20 -7.97
C ALA A 160 -7.96 -0.68 -7.69
N GLY A 161 -7.55 -0.72 -6.43
CA GLY A 161 -6.57 -1.69 -5.97
C GLY A 161 -6.39 -1.68 -4.46
N GLU A 162 -5.75 -2.72 -3.96
CA GLU A 162 -5.43 -2.88 -2.54
C GLU A 162 -4.23 -1.99 -2.13
N CYS A 163 -3.86 -2.04 -0.84
CA CYS A 163 -2.89 -1.10 -0.28
C CYS A 163 -1.49 -1.29 -0.87
N VAL A 164 -1.08 -2.54 -1.12
CA VAL A 164 0.19 -2.88 -1.76
C VAL A 164 0.21 -2.39 -3.22
N SER A 165 -0.89 -2.60 -3.95
CA SER A 165 -1.05 -2.18 -5.36
C SER A 165 -0.95 -0.66 -5.47
N LEU A 166 -1.65 0.08 -4.61
CA LEU A 166 -1.56 1.55 -4.56
C LEU A 166 -0.16 2.02 -4.15
N ALA A 167 0.52 1.33 -3.23
CA ALA A 167 1.89 1.66 -2.89
C ALA A 167 2.83 1.51 -4.08
N ALA A 168 2.79 0.38 -4.80
CA ALA A 168 3.59 0.16 -6.01
C ALA A 168 3.28 1.17 -7.12
N LEU A 169 2.00 1.43 -7.37
CA LEU A 169 1.53 2.43 -8.33
C LEU A 169 2.11 3.81 -8.04
N TYR A 170 2.12 4.24 -6.77
CA TYR A 170 2.69 5.50 -6.36
C TYR A 170 4.19 5.59 -6.65
N VAL A 171 4.96 4.53 -6.38
CA VAL A 171 6.40 4.50 -6.68
C VAL A 171 6.64 4.62 -8.19
N ALA A 172 6.00 3.77 -8.98
CA ALA A 172 6.16 3.75 -10.44
C ALA A 172 5.72 5.09 -11.07
N ALA A 173 4.59 5.65 -10.64
CA ALA A 173 4.09 6.93 -11.16
C ALA A 173 4.90 8.15 -10.66
N ALA A 174 5.44 8.12 -9.44
CA ALA A 174 6.36 9.15 -8.96
C ALA A 174 7.65 9.17 -9.81
N PHE A 175 8.19 8.00 -10.12
CA PHE A 175 9.35 7.86 -10.99
C PHE A 175 9.05 8.35 -12.42
N ILE A 176 8.03 7.77 -13.06
CA ILE A 176 7.71 8.06 -14.46
C ILE A 176 7.21 9.49 -14.62
N VAL A 177 6.18 9.90 -13.89
CA VAL A 177 5.46 11.14 -14.19
C VAL A 177 6.03 12.33 -13.43
N CYS A 178 6.49 12.11 -12.19
CA CYS A 178 7.02 13.20 -11.36
C CYS A 178 8.53 13.41 -11.55
N GLY A 179 9.26 12.42 -12.05
CA GLY A 179 10.72 12.48 -12.17
C GLY A 179 11.39 12.49 -10.80
N ILE A 180 10.88 11.66 -9.88
CA ILE A 180 11.50 11.40 -8.57
C ILE A 180 12.37 10.15 -8.74
N ALA A 181 13.62 10.19 -8.27
CA ALA A 181 14.52 9.05 -8.35
C ALA A 181 14.02 7.91 -7.45
N LEU A 182 14.21 6.66 -7.85
CA LEU A 182 13.73 5.53 -7.06
C LEU A 182 14.49 5.38 -5.74
N GLU A 183 15.72 5.87 -5.69
CA GLU A 183 16.59 5.93 -4.52
C GLU A 183 16.06 6.88 -3.43
N ASP A 184 15.14 7.78 -3.80
CA ASP A 184 14.47 8.69 -2.87
C ASP A 184 13.14 8.12 -2.36
N ILE A 185 12.77 6.89 -2.71
CA ILE A 185 11.48 6.28 -2.37
C ILE A 185 11.68 4.93 -1.67
N TYR A 186 11.20 4.85 -0.42
CA TYR A 186 11.30 3.67 0.43
C TYR A 186 9.91 3.07 0.65
N MET A 187 9.72 1.80 0.33
CA MET A 187 8.45 1.12 0.59
C MET A 187 8.47 0.52 1.99
N ILE A 188 7.40 0.73 2.76
CA ILE A 188 7.22 0.32 4.14
C ILE A 188 5.94 -0.52 4.21
N LEU A 189 6.09 -1.81 4.50
CA LEU A 189 4.97 -2.73 4.60
C LEU A 189 4.82 -3.16 6.05
N THR A 190 3.64 -2.90 6.60
CA THR A 190 3.16 -3.50 7.83
C THR A 190 2.03 -4.46 7.48
N PRO A 191 1.68 -5.39 8.36
CA PRO A 191 0.61 -6.35 8.09
C PRO A 191 -0.77 -5.73 7.79
N LEU A 192 -1.07 -4.53 8.30
CA LEU A 192 -2.35 -3.86 8.03
C LEU A 192 -2.26 -2.76 6.97
N HIS A 193 -1.05 -2.40 6.52
CA HIS A 193 -0.89 -1.28 5.61
C HIS A 193 0.44 -1.29 4.87
N SER A 194 0.36 -1.01 3.56
CA SER A 194 1.52 -0.76 2.72
C SER A 194 1.55 0.70 2.28
N GLN A 195 2.70 1.34 2.45
CA GLN A 195 2.90 2.75 2.17
C GLN A 195 4.34 3.03 1.73
N ASN A 196 4.59 4.25 1.26
CA ASN A 196 5.90 4.69 0.79
C ASN A 196 6.33 5.92 1.57
N PHE A 197 7.60 6.00 1.93
CA PHE A 197 8.27 7.21 2.37
C PHE A 197 9.09 7.80 1.22
N ILE A 198 8.72 8.99 0.78
CA ILE A 198 9.43 9.75 -0.26
C ILE A 198 10.30 10.80 0.44
N ASP A 199 11.62 10.69 0.29
CA ASP A 199 12.62 11.56 0.92
C ASP A 199 12.73 12.89 0.18
N MET A 200 11.70 13.73 0.30
CA MET A 200 11.71 15.08 -0.24
C MET A 200 10.94 16.05 0.66
N GLN A 201 11.36 17.31 0.70
CA GLN A 201 10.65 18.38 1.43
C GLN A 201 10.37 18.02 2.91
N GLY A 202 11.30 17.35 3.58
CA GLY A 202 11.14 16.89 4.97
C GLY A 202 10.36 15.58 5.13
N GLY A 203 10.02 14.91 4.03
CA GLY A 203 9.37 13.61 3.98
C GLY A 203 7.90 13.69 3.59
N VAL A 204 7.45 12.73 2.77
CA VAL A 204 6.05 12.52 2.41
C VAL A 204 5.74 11.03 2.51
N LEU A 205 4.69 10.67 3.25
CA LEU A 205 4.15 9.30 3.27
C LEU A 205 2.99 9.17 2.29
N THR A 206 2.90 8.06 1.58
CA THR A 206 1.62 7.64 0.96
C THR A 206 0.72 7.02 2.03
N ASN A 207 -0.59 7.04 1.81
CA ASN A 207 -1.57 6.33 2.63
C ASN A 207 -2.76 5.98 1.74
N ASN A 208 -2.76 4.75 1.21
CA ASN A 208 -3.62 4.32 0.10
C ASN A 208 -3.58 5.35 -1.03
N SER A 209 -4.73 5.89 -1.45
CA SER A 209 -4.81 6.89 -2.53
C SER A 209 -4.34 8.30 -2.14
N ARG A 210 -3.92 8.55 -0.89
CA ARG A 210 -3.55 9.89 -0.38
C ARG A 210 -2.04 10.04 -0.15
N LEU A 211 -1.62 11.30 0.01
CA LEU A 211 -0.29 11.68 0.53
C LEU A 211 -0.45 12.44 1.84
N VAL A 212 0.51 12.23 2.74
CA VAL A 212 0.62 12.86 4.05
C VAL A 212 1.98 13.52 4.16
N THR A 213 1.98 14.84 4.22
CA THR A 213 3.20 15.61 4.51
C THR A 213 3.46 15.64 6.01
N LYS A 214 4.66 16.05 6.42
CA LYS A 214 4.99 16.20 7.84
C LYS A 214 4.01 17.10 8.59
N THR A 215 3.59 18.22 8.00
CA THR A 215 2.55 19.08 8.59
C THR A 215 1.22 18.34 8.74
N MET A 216 0.78 17.61 7.70
CA MET A 216 -0.46 16.83 7.78
C MET A 216 -0.39 15.72 8.85
N TRP A 217 0.79 15.11 9.03
CA TRP A 217 1.04 14.10 10.04
C TRP A 217 0.69 14.60 11.43
N PHE A 218 1.07 15.84 11.77
CA PHE A 218 0.86 16.41 13.10
C PHE A 218 -0.32 17.39 13.22
N ASN A 219 -1.25 17.40 12.26
CA ASN A 219 -2.39 18.33 12.29
C ASN A 219 -3.47 18.01 13.36
N GLY A 220 -3.39 16.86 14.03
CA GLY A 220 -4.38 16.45 15.04
C GLY A 220 -5.78 16.17 14.50
N THR A 221 -5.89 15.80 13.22
CA THR A 221 -7.17 15.47 12.57
C THR A 221 -7.45 13.96 12.60
N ALA A 222 -8.70 13.56 12.38
CA ALA A 222 -9.04 12.14 12.21
C ALA A 222 -8.24 11.47 11.08
N ILE A 223 -7.94 12.20 10.00
CA ILE A 223 -7.09 11.70 8.89
C ILE A 223 -5.65 11.50 9.37
N SER A 224 -5.11 12.43 10.17
CA SER A 224 -3.78 12.31 10.78
C SER A 224 -3.70 11.05 11.64
N ASN A 225 -4.68 10.81 12.52
CA ASN A 225 -4.71 9.63 13.39
C ASN A 225 -4.79 8.33 12.58
N LYS A 226 -5.61 8.29 11.53
CA LYS A 226 -5.70 7.13 10.62
C LYS A 226 -4.37 6.87 9.91
N ALA A 227 -3.70 7.90 9.40
CA ALA A 227 -2.39 7.77 8.74
C ALA A 227 -1.28 7.31 9.68
N GLN A 228 -1.36 7.68 10.96
CA GLN A 228 -0.37 7.30 11.97
C GLN A 228 -0.49 5.85 12.44
N ARG A 229 -1.67 5.22 12.27
CA ARG A 229 -2.03 3.99 12.98
C ARG A 229 -1.00 2.86 12.80
N ALA A 230 -0.62 2.59 11.54
CA ALA A 230 0.30 1.51 11.22
C ALA A 230 1.67 1.72 11.87
N LEU A 231 2.33 2.85 11.59
CA LEU A 231 3.67 3.14 12.16
C LEU A 231 3.69 3.34 13.68
N ARG A 232 2.55 3.68 14.29
CA ARG A 232 2.44 3.85 15.74
C ARG A 232 2.33 2.52 16.48
N ASN A 233 1.65 1.53 15.89
CA ASN A 233 1.24 0.34 16.62
C ASN A 233 1.92 -0.94 16.11
N GLU A 234 2.20 -1.03 14.81
CA GLU A 234 2.66 -2.26 14.15
C GLU A 234 4.17 -2.33 14.01
N ASN A 235 4.65 -3.56 13.85
CA ASN A 235 6.00 -3.83 13.37
C ASN A 235 6.02 -3.68 11.85
N VAL A 236 7.02 -2.98 11.32
CA VAL A 236 7.31 -2.99 9.89
C VAL A 236 7.90 -4.35 9.53
N THR A 237 7.21 -5.08 8.66
CA THR A 237 7.61 -6.41 8.21
C THR A 237 8.67 -6.30 7.11
N ILE A 238 8.45 -5.43 6.12
CA ILE A 238 9.35 -5.24 4.97
C ILE A 238 9.67 -3.76 4.81
N THR A 239 10.95 -3.47 4.60
CA THR A 239 11.40 -2.24 3.93
C THR A 239 12.02 -2.61 2.59
N ALA A 240 11.46 -2.13 1.48
CA ALA A 240 11.95 -2.40 0.12
C ALA A 240 12.42 -1.12 -0.59
N HIS A 241 13.49 -1.26 -1.39
CA HIS A 241 14.21 -0.18 -2.05
C HIS A 241 14.93 -0.74 -3.31
N PRO A 242 15.31 0.07 -4.33
CA PRO A 242 16.04 -0.44 -5.50
C PRO A 242 17.36 -1.17 -5.18
N SER A 243 17.95 -0.92 -4.01
CA SER A 243 19.15 -1.63 -3.55
C SER A 243 18.88 -2.96 -2.86
N GLY A 244 17.62 -3.32 -2.58
CA GLY A 244 17.23 -4.57 -1.94
C GLY A 244 16.16 -4.36 -0.86
N TYR A 245 16.07 -5.29 0.07
CA TYR A 245 15.07 -5.27 1.14
C TYR A 245 15.67 -5.59 2.52
N VAL A 246 14.92 -5.25 3.57
CA VAL A 246 15.06 -5.79 4.93
C VAL A 246 13.74 -6.42 5.33
N HIS A 247 13.79 -7.62 5.88
CA HIS A 247 12.63 -8.34 6.41
C HIS A 247 12.77 -8.51 7.94
N CYS A 248 11.66 -8.44 8.68
CA CYS A 248 11.72 -8.60 10.14
C CYS A 248 12.08 -10.04 10.56
N MET A 249 11.58 -11.05 9.83
CA MET A 249 11.77 -12.48 10.13
C MET A 249 13.09 -13.07 9.61
N TYR A 250 13.66 -12.55 8.53
CA TYR A 250 14.87 -13.13 7.93
C TYR A 250 16.12 -12.44 8.47
N ASP A 251 17.16 -13.21 8.74
CA ASP A 251 18.43 -12.67 9.28
C ASP A 251 19.19 -11.83 8.24
N ASP A 252 19.07 -12.22 6.98
CA ASP A 252 19.74 -11.56 5.86
C ASP A 252 18.95 -10.36 5.36
N ALA A 253 19.67 -9.28 5.07
CA ALA A 253 19.19 -8.08 4.42
C ALA A 253 20.01 -7.81 3.17
N THR A 254 19.34 -7.50 2.05
CA THR A 254 20.01 -7.22 0.77
C THR A 254 20.11 -5.74 0.46
N ILE A 255 19.29 -4.91 1.12
CA ILE A 255 19.37 -3.45 0.99
C ILE A 255 20.79 -2.97 1.35
N ASP A 256 21.27 -1.91 0.68
CA ASP A 256 22.49 -1.24 1.12
C ASP A 256 22.35 -0.72 2.56
N LYS A 257 23.33 -1.05 3.41
CA LYS A 257 23.31 -0.70 4.84
C LYS A 257 23.27 0.81 5.08
N LYS A 258 23.99 1.61 4.29
CA LYS A 258 24.02 3.07 4.45
C LYS A 258 22.70 3.68 4.01
N THR A 259 22.11 3.16 2.94
CA THR A 259 20.76 3.49 2.49
C THR A 259 19.72 3.20 3.57
N TYR A 260 19.76 2.02 4.19
CA TYR A 260 18.83 1.69 5.28
C TYR A 260 18.99 2.61 6.49
N GLN A 261 20.23 2.90 6.89
CA GLN A 261 20.50 3.85 7.98
C GLN A 261 20.05 5.27 7.64
N HIS A 262 20.18 5.69 6.38
CA HIS A 262 19.67 6.98 5.91
C HIS A 262 18.15 7.03 6.02
N PHE A 263 17.46 6.03 5.49
CA PHE A 263 16.02 5.86 5.62
C PHE A 263 15.55 5.95 7.08
N THR A 264 16.15 5.17 8.00
CA THR A 264 15.78 5.20 9.42
C THR A 264 15.89 6.60 10.02
N ARG A 265 16.95 7.35 9.69
CA ARG A 265 17.13 8.73 10.16
C ARG A 265 16.08 9.68 9.57
N GLN A 266 15.84 9.60 8.26
CA GLN A 266 14.90 10.48 7.57
C GLN A 266 13.46 10.21 8.03
N LEU A 267 13.07 8.95 8.14
CA LEU A 267 11.77 8.56 8.68
C LEU A 267 11.63 8.99 10.15
N GLY A 268 12.64 8.75 11.00
CA GLY A 268 12.62 9.19 12.39
C GLY A 268 12.49 10.71 12.55
N SER A 269 13.16 11.47 11.67
CA SER A 269 13.01 12.92 11.57
C SER A 269 11.60 13.31 11.13
N TYR A 270 11.02 12.66 10.13
CA TYR A 270 9.64 12.90 9.70
C TYR A 270 8.63 12.63 10.82
N LEU A 271 8.81 11.53 11.56
CA LEU A 271 7.97 11.10 12.68
C LEU A 271 8.18 11.89 13.98
N SER A 272 8.99 12.95 13.94
CA SER A 272 9.27 13.83 15.08
C SER A 272 9.03 15.30 14.74
N ALA A 273 8.43 16.05 15.66
CA ALA A 273 8.28 17.49 15.55
C ALA A 273 8.74 18.20 16.84
N GLU A 274 9.24 19.41 16.67
CA GLU A 274 9.57 20.29 17.80
C GLU A 274 8.29 20.87 18.41
N LEU A 275 8.21 20.92 19.73
CA LEU A 275 7.06 21.50 20.41
C LEU A 275 7.01 23.01 20.16
N THR A 276 5.93 23.46 19.53
CA THR A 276 5.61 24.86 19.26
C THR A 276 4.13 25.10 19.58
N LEU A 277 3.70 26.35 19.73
CA LEU A 277 2.27 26.65 19.94
C LEU A 277 1.36 26.10 18.82
N PRO A 278 1.70 26.20 17.52
CA PRO A 278 0.94 25.54 16.45
C PRO A 278 0.80 24.02 16.62
N LEU A 279 1.88 23.35 17.03
CA LEU A 279 1.87 21.89 17.27
C LEU A 279 1.05 21.55 18.51
N PHE A 280 1.15 22.36 19.56
CA PHE A 280 0.36 22.23 20.78
C PHE A 280 -1.14 22.43 20.52
N ALA A 281 -1.51 23.43 19.72
CA ALA A 281 -2.89 23.60 19.27
C ALA A 281 -3.37 22.35 18.51
N SER A 282 -2.53 21.76 17.67
CA SER A 282 -2.85 20.51 16.98
C SER A 282 -3.05 19.33 17.92
N PHE A 283 -2.26 19.22 18.98
CA PHE A 283 -2.46 18.23 20.04
C PHE A 283 -3.83 18.41 20.73
N LEU A 284 -4.22 19.64 21.03
CA LEU A 284 -5.53 19.95 21.62
C LEU A 284 -6.71 19.69 20.66
N ARG A 285 -6.51 19.77 19.34
CA ARG A 285 -7.54 19.37 18.34
C ARG A 285 -7.91 17.89 18.48
N SER A 286 -6.91 17.03 18.68
CA SER A 286 -7.11 15.59 18.86
C SER A 286 -7.49 15.19 20.29
N ASN A 287 -7.27 16.06 21.29
CA ASN A 287 -7.50 15.77 22.71
C ASN A 287 -8.41 16.83 23.34
N ARG A 288 -9.69 16.82 22.93
CA ARG A 288 -10.68 17.85 23.28
C ARG A 288 -10.88 18.04 24.78
N ASP A 289 -10.76 16.96 25.56
CA ASP A 289 -10.93 16.99 27.01
C ASP A 289 -9.94 17.91 27.74
N TYR A 290 -8.81 18.23 27.09
CA TYR A 290 -7.83 19.17 27.64
C TYR A 290 -8.12 20.63 27.34
N GLN A 291 -8.97 20.95 26.36
CA GLN A 291 -9.18 22.34 25.92
C GLN A 291 -9.65 23.24 27.08
N LYS A 292 -10.52 22.72 27.96
CA LYS A 292 -11.04 23.42 29.15
C LYS A 292 -9.98 23.91 30.15
N PHE A 293 -8.74 23.46 30.04
CA PHE A 293 -7.64 23.89 30.90
C PHE A 293 -6.85 25.07 30.33
N PHE A 294 -7.19 25.53 29.13
CA PHE A 294 -6.46 26.59 28.43
C PHE A 294 -7.36 27.79 28.12
N GLN A 295 -6.71 28.94 27.94
CA GLN A 295 -7.34 30.19 27.50
C GLN A 295 -6.41 30.95 26.56
N VAL A 296 -7.01 31.73 25.68
CA VAL A 296 -6.33 32.62 24.74
C VAL A 296 -6.42 34.05 25.25
N CYS A 297 -5.35 34.82 25.08
CA CYS A 297 -5.30 36.25 25.35
C CYS A 297 -5.13 37.01 24.03
N ARG A 298 -5.94 38.05 23.81
CA ARG A 298 -5.74 39.05 22.75
C ARG A 298 -5.68 40.45 23.35
N GLU A 299 -4.96 41.36 22.68
CA GLU A 299 -4.98 42.77 23.04
C GLU A 299 -6.03 43.50 22.18
N CYS A 300 -6.98 44.18 22.83
CA CYS A 300 -7.98 45.00 22.16
C CYS A 300 -8.04 46.38 22.80
N ARG A 301 -7.68 47.42 22.03
CA ARG A 301 -7.68 48.83 22.48
C ARG A 301 -6.89 49.06 23.78
N GLY A 302 -5.75 48.39 23.93
CA GLY A 302 -4.89 48.49 25.12
C GLY A 302 -5.41 47.74 26.35
N GLN A 303 -6.46 46.92 26.21
CA GLN A 303 -6.95 46.03 27.26
C GLN A 303 -6.78 44.56 26.84
N ALA A 304 -6.31 43.73 27.77
CA ALA A 304 -6.25 42.29 27.58
C ALA A 304 -7.67 41.70 27.65
N GLN A 305 -7.98 40.87 26.67
CA GLN A 305 -9.23 40.12 26.59
C GLN A 305 -8.94 38.62 26.53
N PHE A 306 -9.72 37.84 27.25
CA PHE A 306 -9.52 36.40 27.44
C PHE A 306 -10.69 35.60 26.89
N LEU A 307 -10.37 34.42 26.36
CA LEU A 307 -11.33 33.49 25.75
C LEU A 307 -11.00 32.06 26.15
N GLU A 308 -12.04 31.28 26.47
CA GLU A 308 -11.92 29.84 26.70
C GLU A 308 -11.43 29.12 25.42
N ALA A 309 -10.42 28.25 25.54
CA ALA A 309 -9.84 27.61 24.36
C ALA A 309 -10.85 26.73 23.61
N GLU A 310 -11.71 25.99 24.32
CA GLU A 310 -12.78 25.17 23.73
C GLU A 310 -13.78 25.98 22.91
N VAL A 311 -14.06 27.23 23.30
CA VAL A 311 -14.90 28.13 22.53
C VAL A 311 -14.19 28.47 21.22
N LEU A 312 -12.91 28.83 21.26
CA LEU A 312 -12.14 29.11 20.05
C LEU A 312 -12.02 27.89 19.12
N PHE A 313 -11.83 26.68 19.67
CA PHE A 313 -11.83 25.44 18.89
C PHE A 313 -13.20 25.14 18.27
N SER A 314 -14.31 25.56 18.89
CA SER A 314 -15.64 25.44 18.29
C SER A 314 -15.80 26.36 17.06
N TYR A 315 -15.25 27.58 17.09
CA TYR A 315 -15.16 28.46 15.92
C TYR A 315 -14.23 27.91 14.84
N GLU A 316 -13.07 27.37 15.21
CA GLU A 316 -12.15 26.74 14.24
C GLU A 316 -12.85 25.61 13.45
N HIS A 317 -13.74 24.86 14.10
CA HIS A 317 -14.44 23.74 13.47
C HIS A 317 -15.36 24.15 12.31
N SER A 318 -15.93 25.36 12.38
CA SER A 318 -16.79 25.93 11.34
C SER A 318 -16.10 26.95 10.43
N SER A 319 -14.81 27.22 10.65
CA SER A 319 -14.02 28.23 9.94
C SER A 319 -13.05 27.63 8.92
N ASN A 320 -12.62 28.48 7.98
CA ASN A 320 -11.47 28.19 7.10
C ASN A 320 -10.12 28.56 7.74
N TYR A 321 -10.14 29.18 8.92
CA TYR A 321 -8.97 29.66 9.63
C TYR A 321 -8.59 28.73 10.78
N ARG A 322 -7.32 28.75 11.20
CA ARG A 322 -6.81 27.84 12.24
C ARG A 322 -6.17 28.57 13.41
N ILE A 323 -6.27 27.92 14.56
CA ILE A 323 -5.62 28.31 15.81
C ILE A 323 -4.10 28.18 15.65
N ALA A 324 -3.40 29.23 16.08
CA ALA A 324 -1.93 29.31 16.08
C ALA A 324 -1.31 29.05 14.70
N ASP A 325 -1.97 29.46 13.61
CA ASP A 325 -1.39 29.50 12.27
C ASP A 325 -1.41 30.92 11.70
N ARG A 326 -0.94 31.10 10.44
CA ARG A 326 -0.90 32.41 9.77
C ARG A 326 -2.26 33.11 9.60
N THR A 327 -3.36 32.40 9.80
CA THR A 327 -4.74 32.89 9.68
C THR A 327 -5.40 33.13 11.04
N TYR A 328 -4.65 32.95 12.13
CA TYR A 328 -5.16 33.03 13.49
C TYR A 328 -5.92 34.32 13.81
N GLU A 329 -5.38 35.47 13.41
CA GLU A 329 -6.04 36.77 13.59
C GLU A 329 -7.41 36.85 12.91
N LYS A 330 -7.58 36.18 11.76
CA LYS A 330 -8.87 36.11 11.07
C LYS A 330 -9.85 35.24 11.81
N LEU A 331 -9.39 34.14 12.43
CA LEU A 331 -10.23 33.32 13.30
C LEU A 331 -10.69 34.11 14.52
N LEU A 332 -9.80 34.86 15.16
CA LEU A 332 -10.15 35.71 16.31
C LEU A 332 -11.17 36.81 15.96
N ALA A 333 -11.16 37.28 14.71
CA ALA A 333 -12.14 38.25 14.21
C ALA A 333 -13.53 37.64 13.95
N GLU A 334 -13.65 36.32 13.82
CA GLU A 334 -14.94 35.62 13.67
C GLU A 334 -15.61 35.33 15.02
N VAL A 335 -14.86 35.40 16.12
CA VAL A 335 -15.38 35.17 17.47
C VAL A 335 -16.22 36.37 17.91
N SER A 336 -17.41 36.11 18.45
CA SER A 336 -18.28 37.17 19.01
C SER A 336 -17.55 37.91 20.13
N ASP A 337 -17.64 39.25 20.14
CA ASP A 337 -17.05 40.07 21.21
C ASP A 337 -17.64 39.72 22.59
N GLU A 338 -18.87 39.22 22.65
CA GLU A 338 -19.52 38.76 23.89
C GLU A 338 -18.85 37.50 24.50
N ALA A 339 -18.10 36.75 23.70
CA ALA A 339 -17.37 35.57 24.18
C ALA A 339 -16.08 35.95 24.92
N PHE A 340 -15.60 37.18 24.75
CA PHE A 340 -14.39 37.66 25.43
C PHE A 340 -14.70 38.30 26.77
N VAL A 341 -13.83 38.04 27.75
CA VAL A 341 -13.91 38.66 29.08
C VAL A 341 -12.66 39.51 29.38
N PRO A 342 -12.78 40.61 30.16
CA PRO A 342 -11.66 41.51 30.43
C PRO A 342 -10.76 41.05 31.58
N TYR A 343 -10.95 39.82 32.09
CA TYR A 343 -10.19 39.26 33.21
C TYR A 343 -9.70 37.86 32.88
N GLN A 344 -8.54 37.49 33.41
CA GLN A 344 -8.00 36.15 33.25
C GLN A 344 -8.94 35.14 33.90
N LEU A 345 -9.33 34.11 33.14
CA LEU A 345 -10.22 33.07 33.61
C LEU A 345 -9.51 32.20 34.66
N PRO A 346 -10.06 32.05 35.88
CA PRO A 346 -9.47 31.22 36.92
C PRO A 346 -9.34 29.76 36.50
N GLY A 347 -8.27 29.09 36.95
CA GLY A 347 -8.06 27.67 36.69
C GLY A 347 -7.78 27.32 35.22
N ARG A 348 -7.24 28.27 34.44
CA ARG A 348 -6.84 28.07 33.03
C ARG A 348 -5.46 28.63 32.74
N ILE A 349 -4.70 27.91 31.93
CA ILE A 349 -3.36 28.30 31.46
C ILE A 349 -3.48 29.19 30.24
N ARG A 350 -2.74 30.30 30.23
CA ARG A 350 -2.65 31.21 29.08
C ARG A 350 -1.74 30.63 28.00
N CYS A 351 -2.27 30.52 26.78
CA CYS A 351 -1.53 29.98 25.63
C CYS A 351 -0.30 30.81 25.26
N ASP A 352 -0.36 32.14 25.39
CA ASP A 352 0.75 33.05 25.11
C ASP A 352 1.89 32.94 26.14
N GLU A 353 1.55 32.72 27.42
CA GLU A 353 2.56 32.44 28.46
C GLU A 353 3.21 31.07 28.28
N LEU A 354 2.41 30.06 27.88
CA LEU A 354 2.91 28.73 27.56
C LEU A 354 3.86 28.78 26.35
N GLU A 355 3.54 29.54 25.31
CA GLU A 355 4.42 29.74 24.16
C GLU A 355 5.76 30.35 24.57
N GLN A 356 5.74 31.43 25.37
CA GLN A 356 6.96 32.04 25.90
C GLN A 356 7.79 31.06 26.72
N LEU A 357 7.16 30.18 27.51
CA LEU A 357 7.87 29.15 28.28
C LEU A 357 8.55 28.14 27.34
N ILE A 358 7.81 27.64 26.34
CA ILE A 358 8.31 26.69 25.34
C ILE A 358 9.53 27.28 24.62
N GLU A 359 9.45 28.52 24.18
CA GLU A 359 10.53 29.20 23.45
C GLU A 359 11.74 29.51 24.33
N LYS A 360 11.52 30.10 25.52
CA LYS A 360 12.61 30.50 26.43
C LYS A 360 13.40 29.31 26.96
N GLN A 361 12.70 28.23 27.32
CA GLN A 361 13.35 27.03 27.88
C GLN A 361 13.67 25.96 26.83
N LYS A 362 13.27 26.17 25.56
CA LYS A 362 13.42 25.20 24.46
C LYS A 362 12.93 23.81 24.87
N ILE A 363 11.69 23.75 25.36
CA ILE A 363 11.12 22.54 25.94
C ILE A 363 11.08 21.43 24.88
N ASP A 364 11.77 20.33 25.14
CA ASP A 364 11.68 19.09 24.37
C ASP A 364 11.03 17.99 25.21
N VAL A 365 9.74 17.74 24.97
CA VAL A 365 8.96 16.71 25.68
C VAL A 365 9.36 15.28 25.31
N ARG A 366 10.29 15.09 24.37
CA ARG A 366 10.91 13.78 24.13
C ARG A 366 11.97 13.45 25.18
N LYS A 367 12.52 14.47 25.85
CA LYS A 367 13.52 14.33 26.92
C LYS A 367 12.87 14.41 28.29
N GLN A 368 13.45 13.72 29.27
CA GLN A 368 12.92 13.74 30.64
C GLN A 368 12.94 15.14 31.25
N GLU A 369 13.97 15.96 31.01
CA GLU A 369 14.03 17.32 31.57
C GLU A 369 12.90 18.20 31.04
N GLY A 370 12.64 18.17 29.73
CA GLY A 370 11.56 18.94 29.12
C GLY A 370 10.17 18.49 29.60
N ARG A 371 9.97 17.17 29.78
CA ARG A 371 8.75 16.62 30.38
C ARG A 371 8.53 17.16 31.79
N GLU A 372 9.58 17.22 32.61
CA GLU A 372 9.50 17.69 33.99
C GLU A 372 9.18 19.19 34.10
N VAL A 373 9.79 20.02 33.25
CA VAL A 373 9.47 21.46 33.18
C VAL A 373 8.00 21.66 32.86
N LEU A 374 7.50 21.04 31.79
CA LEU A 374 6.12 21.21 31.37
C LEU A 374 5.13 20.65 32.40
N ARG A 375 5.43 19.48 32.98
CA ARG A 375 4.61 18.86 34.02
C ARG A 375 4.43 19.78 35.23
N LYS A 376 5.51 20.40 35.70
CA LYS A 376 5.46 21.35 36.83
C LYS A 376 4.64 22.59 36.50
N TYR A 377 4.76 23.09 35.27
CA TYR A 377 4.02 24.27 34.82
C TYR A 377 2.51 24.02 34.75
N ILE A 378 2.08 22.86 34.25
CA ILE A 378 0.63 22.57 34.07
C ILE A 378 -0.05 21.99 35.32
N LYS A 379 0.70 21.42 36.27
CA LYS A 379 0.19 20.77 37.49
C LYS A 379 -0.86 21.59 38.28
N PRO A 380 -0.77 22.92 38.40
CA PRO A 380 -1.77 23.69 39.14
C PRO A 380 -3.17 23.67 38.52
N VAL A 381 -3.28 23.34 37.23
CA VAL A 381 -4.52 23.46 36.45
C VAL A 381 -4.99 22.11 35.90
N VAL A 382 -4.07 21.28 35.39
CA VAL A 382 -4.39 20.00 34.75
C VAL A 382 -4.34 18.88 35.80
N PRO A 383 -5.44 18.14 36.06
CA PRO A 383 -5.53 17.13 37.13
C PRO A 383 -4.54 15.94 37.00
N GLU A 384 -4.30 15.47 35.77
CA GLU A 384 -3.38 14.37 35.48
C GLU A 384 -2.17 14.86 34.65
N PRO A 385 -1.28 15.70 35.23
CA PRO A 385 -0.26 16.39 34.46
C PRO A 385 0.78 15.42 33.84
N GLN A 386 1.01 14.27 34.47
CA GLN A 386 1.89 13.24 33.92
C GLN A 386 1.30 12.61 32.65
N ARG A 387 0.00 12.29 32.68
CA ARG A 387 -0.72 11.72 31.54
C ARG A 387 -0.72 12.69 30.36
N PHE A 388 -1.05 13.96 30.62
CA PHE A 388 -1.00 15.03 29.63
C PHE A 388 0.36 15.11 28.92
N VAL A 389 1.45 15.15 29.69
CA VAL A 389 2.81 15.26 29.14
C VAL A 389 3.19 14.01 28.36
N ASN A 390 2.79 12.82 28.80
CA ASN A 390 3.04 11.57 28.07
C ASN A 390 2.27 11.53 26.74
N GLU A 391 1.00 11.93 26.74
CA GLU A 391 0.17 12.01 25.52
C GLU A 391 0.71 13.06 24.54
N LEU A 392 1.15 14.22 25.03
CA LEU A 392 1.82 15.23 24.20
C LEU A 392 3.15 14.71 23.65
N ALA A 393 3.96 14.02 24.45
CA ALA A 393 5.20 13.41 24.00
C ALA A 393 4.95 12.38 22.88
N GLY A 394 3.94 11.53 23.03
CA GLY A 394 3.51 10.57 22.00
C GLY A 394 2.83 11.22 20.80
N PHE A 395 2.33 12.45 20.93
CA PHE A 395 1.82 13.23 19.81
C PHE A 395 2.95 13.83 18.96
N VAL A 396 3.98 14.40 19.59
CA VAL A 396 5.10 15.05 18.87
C VAL A 396 6.15 14.07 18.36
N HIS A 397 6.11 12.81 18.82
CA HIS A 397 7.05 11.77 18.42
C HIS A 397 6.38 10.40 18.31
N ILE A 398 6.64 9.74 17.18
CA ILE A 398 6.27 8.34 16.95
C ILE A 398 7.55 7.55 16.69
N GLU A 399 7.73 6.48 17.45
CA GLU A 399 8.83 5.54 17.25
C GLU A 399 8.35 4.37 16.40
N ALA A 400 8.77 4.34 15.13
CA ALA A 400 8.44 3.24 14.22
C ALA A 400 9.27 2.01 14.57
N LYS A 401 8.61 0.85 14.67
CA LYS A 401 9.24 -0.45 14.92
C LYS A 401 9.76 -1.04 13.62
N LEU A 402 10.91 -0.55 13.16
CA LEU A 402 11.57 -1.01 11.94
C LEU A 402 12.26 -2.38 12.14
N PRO A 403 12.51 -3.14 11.07
CA PRO A 403 13.40 -4.31 11.12
C PRO A 403 14.74 -3.98 11.78
N ALA A 404 15.34 -4.98 12.43
CA ALA A 404 16.54 -4.77 13.22
C ALA A 404 17.71 -4.21 12.38
N SER A 405 18.51 -3.32 12.96
CA SER A 405 19.63 -2.67 12.25
C SER A 405 20.94 -3.47 12.24
N ASP A 406 20.97 -4.56 12.99
CA ASP A 406 22.08 -5.50 13.18
C ASP A 406 21.94 -6.78 12.37
N LYS A 407 21.02 -6.81 11.39
CA LYS A 407 20.87 -7.87 10.38
C LYS A 407 22.18 -8.16 9.63
N ASN A 408 22.25 -9.32 9.00
CA ASN A 408 23.36 -9.69 8.12
C ASN A 408 23.18 -9.02 6.75
N PHE A 409 23.86 -7.90 6.52
CA PHE A 409 23.77 -7.16 5.24
C PHE A 409 24.64 -7.83 4.18
N ILE A 410 23.99 -8.51 3.24
CA ILE A 410 24.65 -9.20 2.13
C ILE A 410 24.73 -8.26 0.92
N PRO A 411 25.88 -8.18 0.22
CA PRO A 411 25.99 -7.41 -1.01
C PRO A 411 24.98 -7.89 -2.06
N ALA A 412 24.21 -6.95 -2.60
CA ALA A 412 23.32 -7.17 -3.74
C ALA A 412 23.61 -6.14 -4.83
N ASN A 413 23.38 -6.51 -6.09
CA ASN A 413 23.46 -5.57 -7.20
C ASN A 413 22.19 -4.73 -7.24
N PRO A 414 22.27 -3.40 -7.00
CA PRO A 414 21.09 -2.55 -7.00
C PRO A 414 20.49 -2.42 -8.41
N ILE A 415 19.18 -2.23 -8.47
CA ILE A 415 18.49 -1.85 -9.71
C ILE A 415 18.76 -0.37 -9.99
N GLN A 416 19.59 -0.09 -10.99
CA GLN A 416 20.00 1.27 -11.36
C GLN A 416 19.24 1.73 -12.62
N ILE A 417 18.10 2.38 -12.41
CA ILE A 417 17.33 3.01 -13.49
C ILE A 417 17.10 4.49 -13.20
N HIS A 418 17.17 5.31 -14.24
CA HIS A 418 17.17 6.77 -14.15
C HIS A 418 15.94 7.38 -14.82
N VAL A 419 15.45 8.49 -14.26
CA VAL A 419 14.22 9.18 -14.71
C VAL A 419 14.23 9.65 -16.17
N HIS A 420 15.42 9.73 -16.77
CA HIS A 420 15.64 10.15 -18.16
C HIS A 420 15.59 9.01 -19.17
N GLN A 421 15.65 7.76 -18.72
CA GLN A 421 15.56 6.61 -19.61
C GLN A 421 14.15 6.47 -20.19
N SER A 422 14.05 5.96 -21.41
CA SER A 422 12.78 5.52 -21.97
C SER A 422 12.32 4.21 -21.33
N ARG A 423 11.05 3.87 -21.51
CA ARG A 423 10.48 2.60 -21.10
C ARG A 423 11.27 1.41 -21.68
N GLU A 424 11.60 1.48 -22.96
CA GLU A 424 12.31 0.43 -23.69
C GLU A 424 13.74 0.28 -23.17
N GLN A 425 14.46 1.39 -22.92
CA GLN A 425 15.80 1.35 -22.32
C GLN A 425 15.80 0.70 -20.93
N ILE A 426 14.75 0.93 -20.14
CA ILE A 426 14.59 0.30 -18.83
C ILE A 426 14.33 -1.20 -18.97
N ILE A 427 13.42 -1.61 -19.87
CA ILE A 427 13.13 -3.03 -20.13
C ILE A 427 14.40 -3.75 -20.58
N ASP A 428 15.16 -3.17 -21.53
CA ASP A 428 16.40 -3.76 -22.04
C ASP A 428 17.45 -3.93 -20.92
N TYR A 429 17.59 -2.94 -20.05
CA TYR A 429 18.47 -3.02 -18.88
C TYR A 429 18.04 -4.13 -17.91
N LEU A 430 16.75 -4.18 -17.55
CA LEU A 430 16.23 -5.20 -16.64
C LEU A 430 16.37 -6.61 -17.25
N GLN A 431 16.17 -6.76 -18.56
CA GLN A 431 16.34 -8.02 -19.27
C GLN A 431 17.77 -8.55 -19.15
N GLN A 432 18.79 -7.68 -19.20
CA GLN A 432 20.20 -8.05 -19.01
C GLN A 432 20.50 -8.50 -17.58
N LEU A 433 19.77 -7.96 -16.59
CA LEU A 433 19.99 -8.29 -15.18
C LEU A 433 19.37 -9.61 -14.72
N ARG A 434 18.41 -10.17 -15.46
CA ARG A 434 17.60 -11.34 -15.04
C ARG A 434 18.42 -12.53 -14.53
N GLN A 435 19.57 -12.81 -15.14
CA GLN A 435 20.43 -13.92 -14.72
C GLN A 435 21.14 -13.69 -13.37
N SER A 436 21.27 -12.44 -12.94
CA SER A 436 22.04 -12.02 -11.77
C SER A 436 21.21 -11.34 -10.68
N SER A 437 19.93 -11.06 -10.94
CA SER A 437 19.01 -10.39 -10.02
C SER A 437 17.66 -11.09 -10.03
N SER A 438 17.32 -11.75 -8.91
CA SER A 438 16.03 -12.39 -8.72
C SER A 438 14.88 -11.40 -8.82
N THR A 439 15.02 -10.20 -8.24
CA THR A 439 14.03 -9.12 -8.33
C THR A 439 13.77 -8.70 -9.77
N ALA A 440 14.83 -8.56 -10.58
CA ALA A 440 14.65 -8.21 -11.99
C ALA A 440 13.94 -9.34 -12.75
N ASP A 441 14.31 -10.61 -12.53
CA ASP A 441 13.66 -11.73 -13.22
C ASP A 441 12.20 -11.89 -12.80
N LEU A 442 11.90 -11.86 -11.50
CA LEU A 442 10.54 -11.92 -10.96
C LEU A 442 9.66 -10.77 -11.49
N ALA A 443 10.23 -9.60 -11.77
CA ALA A 443 9.50 -8.50 -12.41
C ALA A 443 8.96 -8.86 -13.79
N PHE A 444 9.67 -9.67 -14.59
CA PHE A 444 9.15 -10.15 -15.88
C PHE A 444 8.03 -11.17 -15.74
N PHE A 445 8.04 -11.97 -14.66
CA PHE A 445 6.93 -12.85 -14.31
C PHE A 445 5.72 -12.04 -13.85
N ALA A 446 5.88 -11.06 -12.95
CA ALA A 446 4.82 -10.14 -12.53
C ALA A 446 4.26 -9.30 -13.69
N TYR A 447 5.13 -8.86 -14.60
CA TYR A 447 4.75 -8.19 -15.84
C TYR A 447 4.12 -9.14 -16.86
N ARG A 448 4.25 -10.45 -16.68
CA ARG A 448 3.70 -11.52 -17.51
C ARG A 448 4.20 -11.49 -18.95
N ASP A 449 5.50 -11.29 -19.13
CA ASP A 449 6.13 -11.38 -20.44
C ASP A 449 6.22 -12.84 -20.92
N MET A 450 5.14 -13.34 -21.51
CA MET A 450 5.07 -14.71 -22.02
C MET A 450 5.94 -14.93 -23.27
N ALA A 451 6.54 -13.88 -23.85
CA ALA A 451 7.45 -14.04 -24.96
C ALA A 451 8.84 -14.53 -24.51
N THR A 452 9.26 -14.15 -23.30
CA THR A 452 10.62 -14.42 -22.81
C THR A 452 10.66 -15.26 -21.54
N CYS A 453 9.58 -15.33 -20.77
CA CYS A 453 9.51 -16.13 -19.55
C CYS A 453 9.14 -17.60 -19.83
N ASP A 454 9.55 -18.47 -18.91
CA ASP A 454 8.99 -19.82 -18.81
C ASP A 454 7.50 -19.72 -18.46
N TRP A 455 6.65 -20.45 -19.20
CA TRP A 455 5.21 -20.45 -18.98
C TRP A 455 4.78 -21.34 -17.82
N VAL A 456 5.62 -22.27 -17.36
CA VAL A 456 5.24 -23.24 -16.31
C VAL A 456 4.72 -22.53 -15.04
N PRO A 457 5.38 -21.48 -14.51
CA PRO A 457 4.84 -20.73 -13.37
C PRO A 457 3.47 -20.08 -13.62
N PHE A 458 3.26 -19.51 -14.82
CA PHE A 458 1.97 -18.92 -15.19
C PHE A 458 0.86 -19.97 -15.24
N ILE A 459 1.13 -21.11 -15.87
CA ILE A 459 0.16 -22.21 -16.03
C ILE A 459 -0.20 -22.79 -14.66
N LYS A 460 0.80 -23.03 -13.81
CA LYS A 460 0.59 -23.55 -12.46
C LYS A 460 -0.25 -22.59 -11.61
N ALA A 461 0.04 -21.30 -11.65
CA ALA A 461 -0.78 -20.28 -11.00
C ALA A 461 -2.23 -20.30 -11.53
N ALA A 462 -2.41 -20.39 -12.85
CA ALA A 462 -3.73 -20.37 -13.48
C ALA A 462 -4.63 -21.52 -13.02
N VAL A 463 -4.10 -22.73 -12.90
CA VAL A 463 -4.89 -23.93 -12.59
C VAL A 463 -4.94 -24.29 -11.09
N GLU A 464 -4.18 -23.60 -10.23
CA GLU A 464 -4.15 -23.89 -8.79
C GLU A 464 -4.56 -22.70 -7.90
N ARG A 465 -4.53 -21.47 -8.44
CA ARG A 465 -4.67 -20.22 -7.67
C ARG A 465 -5.68 -19.25 -8.28
N SER A 466 -6.71 -19.82 -8.92
CA SER A 466 -7.81 -19.06 -9.50
C SER A 466 -9.18 -19.53 -8.98
N PRO A 467 -9.53 -19.27 -7.70
CA PRO A 467 -10.76 -19.75 -7.08
C PRO A 467 -12.03 -19.07 -7.63
N VAL A 468 -11.97 -17.81 -8.05
CA VAL A 468 -13.16 -17.05 -8.48
C VAL A 468 -13.72 -17.63 -9.77
N SER A 469 -12.85 -17.94 -10.73
CA SER A 469 -13.26 -18.56 -11.99
C SER A 469 -13.98 -19.91 -11.80
N ILE A 470 -13.56 -20.68 -10.79
CA ILE A 470 -14.22 -21.94 -10.40
C ILE A 470 -15.59 -21.63 -9.80
N GLN A 471 -15.65 -20.73 -8.82
CA GLN A 471 -16.89 -20.37 -8.12
C GLN A 471 -17.95 -19.83 -9.09
N MET A 472 -17.56 -18.95 -10.02
CA MET A 472 -18.48 -18.39 -11.02
C MET A 472 -19.00 -19.43 -12.02
N ALA A 473 -18.23 -20.49 -12.25
CA ALA A 473 -18.59 -21.58 -13.16
C ALA A 473 -19.34 -22.74 -12.46
N ASP A 474 -19.49 -22.72 -11.14
CA ASP A 474 -19.90 -23.89 -10.33
C ASP A 474 -21.18 -24.58 -10.84
N SER A 475 -22.19 -23.79 -11.20
CA SER A 475 -23.48 -24.28 -11.70
C SER A 475 -23.53 -24.62 -13.20
N MET A 476 -22.45 -24.36 -13.95
CA MET A 476 -22.39 -24.52 -15.41
C MET A 476 -21.71 -25.84 -15.79
N SER A 477 -22.23 -26.62 -16.74
CA SER A 477 -21.49 -27.70 -17.39
C SER A 477 -20.28 -27.16 -18.17
N THR A 478 -19.30 -28.01 -18.51
CA THR A 478 -18.11 -27.58 -19.28
C THR A 478 -18.49 -26.91 -20.62
N LYS A 479 -19.56 -27.38 -21.28
CA LYS A 479 -20.09 -26.76 -22.51
C LYS A 479 -20.70 -25.39 -22.25
N GLU A 480 -21.43 -25.23 -21.14
CA GLU A 480 -21.98 -23.92 -20.75
C GLU A 480 -20.88 -22.93 -20.36
N VAL A 481 -19.79 -23.38 -19.73
CA VAL A 481 -18.61 -22.55 -19.46
C VAL A 481 -17.96 -22.08 -20.76
N HIS A 482 -17.81 -22.97 -21.76
CA HIS A 482 -17.29 -22.58 -23.07
C HIS A 482 -18.17 -21.51 -23.74
N ILE A 483 -19.50 -21.71 -23.76
CA ILE A 483 -20.46 -20.72 -24.29
C ILE A 483 -20.37 -19.39 -23.53
N TRP A 484 -20.28 -19.42 -22.20
CA TRP A 484 -20.12 -18.23 -21.37
C TRP A 484 -18.84 -17.45 -21.71
N LEU A 485 -17.73 -18.15 -21.94
CA LEU A 485 -16.46 -17.54 -22.33
C LEU A 485 -16.48 -16.97 -23.76
N GLU A 486 -17.20 -17.60 -24.68
CA GLU A 486 -17.40 -17.08 -26.05
C GLU A 486 -18.20 -15.78 -26.06
N GLN A 487 -19.12 -15.59 -25.11
CA GLN A 487 -19.92 -14.36 -24.97
C GLN A 487 -19.13 -13.18 -24.41
N MET A 488 -17.97 -13.41 -23.76
CA MET A 488 -17.12 -12.35 -23.25
C MET A 488 -16.37 -11.62 -24.37
N ASN A 489 -16.10 -10.33 -24.16
CA ASN A 489 -15.24 -9.55 -25.04
C ASN A 489 -13.88 -10.25 -25.25
N ASN A 490 -13.45 -10.35 -26.50
CA ASN A 490 -12.20 -11.02 -26.87
C ASN A 490 -10.98 -10.09 -26.79
N THR A 491 -10.87 -9.37 -25.68
CA THR A 491 -9.83 -8.36 -25.44
C THR A 491 -9.21 -8.62 -24.08
N SER A 492 -7.91 -8.87 -24.07
CA SER A 492 -7.13 -8.98 -22.84
C SER A 492 -6.97 -7.62 -22.16
N ILE A 493 -6.90 -7.63 -20.83
CA ILE A 493 -6.51 -6.44 -20.04
C ILE A 493 -5.01 -6.15 -20.11
N TYR A 494 -4.21 -7.10 -20.60
CA TYR A 494 -2.78 -6.96 -20.84
C TYR A 494 -2.51 -6.79 -22.34
N ASP A 495 -1.60 -5.90 -22.72
CA ASP A 495 -1.23 -5.67 -24.12
C ASP A 495 -0.23 -6.71 -24.65
N GLY A 496 0.02 -6.69 -25.97
CA GLY A 496 1.04 -7.52 -26.61
C GLY A 496 0.89 -9.02 -26.27
N LYS A 497 2.02 -9.68 -26.00
CA LYS A 497 2.12 -11.11 -25.68
C LYS A 497 1.94 -11.43 -24.19
N ARG A 498 1.35 -10.52 -23.41
CA ARG A 498 1.09 -10.71 -21.98
C ARG A 498 -0.29 -11.31 -21.75
N LEU A 499 -0.50 -12.02 -20.64
CA LEU A 499 -1.75 -12.76 -20.41
C LEU A 499 -2.40 -12.46 -19.07
N ALA A 500 -3.74 -12.40 -19.05
CA ALA A 500 -4.57 -12.41 -17.86
C ALA A 500 -4.68 -13.81 -17.25
N GLN A 501 -4.79 -13.87 -15.92
CA GLN A 501 -5.08 -15.08 -15.15
C GLN A 501 -6.60 -15.35 -15.17
N PRO A 502 -7.03 -16.61 -14.96
CA PRO A 502 -8.45 -16.97 -15.02
C PRO A 502 -9.39 -16.12 -14.16
N ASP A 503 -8.99 -15.77 -12.94
CA ASP A 503 -9.82 -14.92 -12.07
C ASP A 503 -10.00 -13.50 -12.61
N GLU A 504 -9.00 -12.93 -13.27
CA GLU A 504 -9.11 -11.61 -13.90
C GLU A 504 -10.08 -11.68 -15.09
N VAL A 505 -10.00 -12.73 -15.90
CA VAL A 505 -10.95 -12.96 -17.01
C VAL A 505 -12.38 -13.07 -16.48
N ALA A 506 -12.58 -13.85 -15.42
CA ALA A 506 -13.88 -14.04 -14.80
C ALA A 506 -14.44 -12.74 -14.18
N ASN A 507 -13.62 -12.02 -13.41
CA ASN A 507 -14.01 -10.79 -12.73
C ASN A 507 -14.34 -9.65 -13.70
N TYR A 508 -13.49 -9.45 -14.71
CA TYR A 508 -13.61 -8.32 -15.64
C TYR A 508 -14.42 -8.68 -16.89
N LYS A 509 -14.86 -9.94 -17.01
CA LYS A 509 -15.71 -10.46 -18.11
C LYS A 509 -15.14 -10.16 -19.50
N THR A 510 -13.81 -10.21 -19.61
CA THR A 510 -13.07 -9.96 -20.84
C THR A 510 -11.78 -10.77 -20.83
N GLY A 511 -11.34 -11.24 -21.98
CA GLY A 511 -10.07 -11.94 -22.11
C GLY A 511 -9.80 -12.39 -23.53
N ASP A 512 -8.53 -12.55 -23.87
CA ASP A 512 -8.11 -13.18 -25.12
C ASP A 512 -8.43 -14.69 -25.12
N GLY A 513 -8.47 -15.30 -26.30
CA GLY A 513 -8.72 -16.74 -26.46
C GLY A 513 -7.76 -17.64 -25.67
N VAL A 514 -6.49 -17.26 -25.52
CA VAL A 514 -5.53 -18.04 -24.69
C VAL A 514 -5.92 -17.98 -23.22
N GLU A 515 -6.38 -16.83 -22.74
CA GLU A 515 -6.74 -16.61 -21.33
C GLU A 515 -8.05 -17.34 -21.00
N LYS A 516 -9.03 -17.29 -21.91
CA LYS A 516 -10.27 -18.08 -21.83
C LYS A 516 -9.99 -19.59 -21.83
N ALA A 517 -9.02 -20.04 -22.62
CA ALA A 517 -8.58 -21.44 -22.63
C ALA A 517 -8.02 -21.88 -21.28
N PHE A 518 -7.19 -21.06 -20.63
CA PHE A 518 -6.69 -21.34 -19.28
C PHE A 518 -7.79 -21.31 -18.22
N LEU A 519 -8.79 -20.43 -18.34
CA LEU A 519 -9.96 -20.45 -17.47
C LEU A 519 -10.70 -21.77 -17.59
N LEU A 520 -11.03 -22.19 -18.82
CA LEU A 520 -11.70 -23.46 -19.05
C LEU A 520 -10.89 -24.64 -18.53
N ALA A 521 -9.57 -24.63 -18.73
CA ALA A 521 -8.67 -25.65 -18.20
C ALA A 521 -8.68 -25.71 -16.66
N ASN A 522 -8.68 -24.56 -15.98
CA ASN A 522 -8.80 -24.48 -14.52
C ASN A 522 -10.12 -25.14 -14.03
N VAL A 523 -11.24 -24.83 -14.69
CA VAL A 523 -12.54 -25.43 -14.35
C VAL A 523 -12.56 -26.95 -14.58
N ILE A 524 -12.06 -27.42 -15.73
CA ILE A 524 -11.98 -28.86 -16.04
C ILE A 524 -11.11 -29.57 -15.00
N ARG A 525 -9.95 -29.00 -14.68
CA ARG A 525 -8.98 -29.56 -13.75
C ARG A 525 -9.56 -29.70 -12.34
N GLN A 526 -10.25 -28.68 -11.85
CA GLN A 526 -10.86 -28.70 -10.53
C GLN A 526 -11.95 -29.78 -10.41
N ARG A 527 -12.74 -29.98 -11.48
CA ARG A 527 -13.83 -30.97 -11.50
C ARG A 527 -13.35 -32.40 -11.67
N LYS A 528 -12.27 -32.61 -12.43
CA LYS A 528 -11.69 -33.92 -12.73
C LYS A 528 -10.16 -33.86 -12.65
N PRO A 529 -9.59 -33.89 -11.43
CA PRO A 529 -8.13 -33.83 -11.24
C PRO A 529 -7.36 -35.01 -11.86
N GLU A 530 -8.05 -36.08 -12.26
CA GLU A 530 -7.46 -37.23 -12.96
C GLU A 530 -7.40 -37.04 -14.48
N GLN A 531 -8.02 -36.00 -15.03
CA GLN A 531 -8.07 -35.74 -16.46
C GLN A 531 -6.80 -35.05 -16.96
N ASP A 532 -6.17 -35.64 -17.98
CA ASP A 532 -5.15 -34.96 -18.79
C ASP A 532 -5.79 -33.85 -19.63
N ILE A 533 -5.16 -32.68 -19.64
CA ILE A 533 -5.57 -31.52 -20.44
C ILE A 533 -4.43 -31.15 -21.38
N GLU A 534 -4.76 -30.95 -22.65
CA GLU A 534 -3.84 -30.38 -23.63
C GLU A 534 -4.38 -29.03 -24.13
N ILE A 535 -3.54 -28.00 -24.14
CA ILE A 535 -3.84 -26.69 -24.73
C ILE A 535 -2.87 -26.48 -25.88
N VAL A 536 -3.40 -26.30 -27.08
CA VAL A 536 -2.63 -25.98 -28.28
C VAL A 536 -2.95 -24.55 -28.68
N VAL A 537 -1.94 -23.68 -28.62
CA VAL A 537 -1.99 -22.29 -29.08
C VAL A 537 -1.19 -22.25 -30.38
N ASP A 538 -1.86 -22.03 -31.51
CA ASP A 538 -1.23 -21.82 -32.81
C ASP A 538 -1.70 -20.48 -33.39
N LYS A 539 -0.93 -19.44 -33.09
CA LYS A 539 -1.18 -18.04 -33.46
C LYS A 539 -2.55 -17.53 -33.01
N ASN A 540 -3.56 -17.73 -33.84
CA ASN A 540 -4.93 -17.28 -33.62
C ASN A 540 -5.90 -18.42 -33.28
N ASP A 541 -5.53 -19.69 -33.49
CA ASP A 541 -6.34 -20.84 -33.10
C ASP A 541 -5.87 -21.37 -31.75
N VAL A 542 -6.79 -21.40 -30.78
CA VAL A 542 -6.52 -21.95 -29.44
C VAL A 542 -7.45 -23.11 -29.20
N VAL A 543 -6.89 -24.27 -28.90
CA VAL A 543 -7.65 -25.51 -28.71
C VAL A 543 -7.37 -26.08 -27.33
N VAL A 544 -8.43 -26.26 -26.53
CA VAL A 544 -8.39 -27.02 -25.28
C VAL A 544 -8.93 -28.42 -25.53
N LYS A 545 -8.15 -29.45 -25.24
CA LYS A 545 -8.52 -30.85 -25.36
C LYS A 545 -8.56 -31.48 -23.97
N GLY A 546 -9.70 -32.07 -23.65
CA GLY A 546 -9.90 -32.95 -22.52
C GLY A 546 -10.75 -34.15 -22.97
N PRO A 547 -11.89 -34.42 -22.33
CA PRO A 547 -12.87 -35.38 -22.87
C PRO A 547 -13.49 -34.91 -24.19
N ASP A 548 -13.73 -33.60 -24.29
CA ASP A 548 -14.21 -32.89 -25.47
C ASP A 548 -13.11 -31.94 -25.97
N GLN A 549 -13.32 -31.36 -27.16
CA GLN A 549 -12.45 -30.33 -27.73
C GLN A 549 -13.19 -28.99 -27.82
N TYR A 550 -12.56 -27.93 -27.31
CA TYR A 550 -13.09 -26.56 -27.32
C TYR A 550 -12.12 -25.64 -28.03
N ARG A 551 -12.64 -24.66 -28.78
CA ARG A 551 -11.85 -23.73 -29.58
C ARG A 551 -12.12 -22.28 -29.16
N PHE A 552 -11.07 -21.46 -29.23
CA PHE A 552 -11.12 -20.02 -29.03
C PHE A 552 -10.25 -19.32 -30.07
N VAL A 553 -10.51 -18.03 -30.31
CA VAL A 553 -9.71 -17.20 -31.21
C VAL A 553 -8.82 -16.28 -30.39
N SER A 554 -7.51 -16.27 -30.67
CA SER A 554 -6.54 -15.38 -30.04
C SER A 554 -6.02 -14.30 -30.98
N VAL A 555 -5.70 -13.13 -30.43
CA VAL A 555 -4.97 -12.05 -31.12
C VAL A 555 -3.53 -11.88 -30.61
N LYS A 556 -3.07 -12.75 -29.71
CA LYS A 556 -1.74 -12.65 -29.06
C LYS A 556 -0.60 -13.12 -29.96
N GLY A 557 -0.89 -13.91 -30.99
CA GLY A 557 0.12 -14.44 -31.92
C GLY A 557 1.18 -15.28 -31.21
N LEU A 558 0.73 -16.06 -30.22
CA LEU A 558 1.57 -16.97 -29.44
C LEU A 558 1.54 -18.37 -30.08
N GLU A 559 2.59 -19.15 -29.89
CA GLU A 559 2.68 -20.53 -30.36
C GLU A 559 3.22 -21.39 -29.22
N LYS A 560 2.39 -22.30 -28.70
CA LYS A 560 2.73 -23.23 -27.62
C LYS A 560 1.83 -24.46 -27.63
N GLN A 561 2.41 -25.63 -27.34
CA GLN A 561 1.65 -26.82 -26.97
C GLN A 561 1.91 -27.18 -25.51
N ILE A 562 0.86 -27.26 -24.71
CA ILE A 562 0.93 -27.42 -23.27
C ILE A 562 0.16 -28.68 -22.89
N ARG A 563 0.78 -29.54 -22.07
CA ARG A 563 0.13 -30.71 -21.49
C ARG A 563 0.17 -30.63 -19.97
N ILE A 564 -0.99 -30.70 -19.34
CA ILE A 564 -1.17 -30.78 -17.89
C ILE A 564 -1.62 -32.21 -17.59
N SER A 565 -0.77 -32.98 -16.93
CA SER A 565 -1.07 -34.38 -16.61
C SER A 565 -2.01 -34.52 -15.42
N ALA A 566 -2.62 -35.69 -15.28
CA ALA A 566 -3.38 -36.11 -14.09
C ALA A 566 -2.60 -35.88 -12.77
N ALA A 567 -1.28 -36.11 -12.78
CA ALA A 567 -0.40 -35.89 -11.63
C ALA A 567 -0.08 -34.40 -11.37
N GLY A 568 -0.60 -33.47 -12.17
CA GLY A 568 -0.32 -32.04 -12.10
C GLY A 568 1.01 -31.63 -12.72
N ALA A 569 1.69 -32.52 -13.44
CA ALA A 569 2.92 -32.18 -14.15
C ALA A 569 2.59 -31.37 -15.41
N ILE A 570 3.25 -30.23 -15.56
CA ILE A 570 3.10 -29.34 -16.71
C ILE A 570 4.28 -29.56 -17.65
N ASN A 571 4.00 -29.98 -18.88
CA ASN A 571 4.99 -30.13 -19.93
C ASN A 571 4.65 -29.18 -21.08
N ILE A 572 5.66 -28.51 -21.61
CA ILE A 572 5.53 -27.62 -22.76
C ILE A 572 6.31 -28.23 -23.90
N VAL A 573 5.61 -28.52 -25.00
CA VAL A 573 6.16 -29.13 -26.21
C VAL A 573 6.30 -28.03 -27.25
N GLY A 574 7.52 -27.53 -27.45
CA GLY A 574 7.84 -26.48 -28.44
C GLY A 574 7.22 -25.12 -28.13
#